data_AF-A0A2U3KZ59-F1
#
_entry.id   AF-A0A2U3KZ59-F1
#
_cell.length_a   1.000
_cell.length_b   1.000
_cell.length_c   1.000
_cell.angle_alpha   90.00
_cell.angle_beta   90.00
_cell.angle_gamma   90.00
#
_symmetry.space_group_name_H-M   'P 1'
#
loop_
_entity.id
_entity.type
_entity.pdbx_description
1 polymer ?
#
loop_
_entity_poly.entity_id
_entity_poly.type
_entity_poly.pdbx_seq_one_letter_code
_entity_poly.pdbx_strand_id
1 'polypeptide(L)' 'MVAPTVEVRECSDPDDDIFLECAEEAQADYLVTGNRKDFPDDWKKTRIVTAREFLAIIADIQGSDPA' A
#
# COMPACT_ATOMS: atom_id res chain seq x y z
N MET A 1 -7.17 15.56 -3.41
CA MET A 1 -6.27 15.68 -2.23
C MET A 1 -6.92 14.89 -1.13
N VAL A 2 -6.23 13.91 -0.58
CA VAL A 2 -6.70 13.11 0.56
C VAL A 2 -6.26 13.84 1.83
N ALA A 3 -7.16 13.98 2.81
CA ALA A 3 -6.85 14.57 4.11
C ALA A 3 -7.14 13.49 5.15
N PRO A 4 -6.12 12.77 5.64
CA PRO A 4 -6.35 11.69 6.59
C PRO A 4 -6.98 12.22 7.88
N THR A 5 -7.98 11.48 8.39
CA THR A 5 -8.70 11.84 9.62
C THR A 5 -8.41 10.90 10.79
N VAL A 6 -7.63 9.85 10.53
CA VAL A 6 -7.25 8.80 11.48
C VAL A 6 -5.77 8.97 11.80
N GLU A 7 -5.40 8.80 13.08
CA GLU A 7 -4.01 8.73 13.51
C GLU A 7 -3.57 7.26 13.57
N VAL A 8 -2.46 6.92 12.92
CA VAL A 8 -1.86 5.58 12.88
C VAL A 8 -0.52 5.58 13.59
N ARG A 9 -0.15 4.45 14.22
CA ARG A 9 1.15 4.23 14.91
C ARG A 9 1.61 2.79 14.75
N GLU A 10 1.88 2.40 13.51
CA GLU A 10 2.12 1.00 13.14
C GLU A 10 3.43 0.83 12.35
N CYS A 11 3.96 1.92 11.80
CA CYS A 11 5.26 1.91 11.16
C CYS A 11 6.40 1.88 12.20
N SER A 12 7.53 1.28 11.83
CA SER A 12 8.74 1.30 12.65
C SER A 12 9.37 2.70 12.67
N ASP A 13 9.23 3.44 11.58
CA ASP A 13 9.51 4.88 11.52
C ASP A 13 8.18 5.64 11.65
N PRO A 14 7.96 6.43 12.72
CA PRO A 14 6.73 7.19 12.91
C PRO A 14 6.42 8.18 11.78
N ASP A 15 7.44 8.65 11.04
CA ASP A 15 7.23 9.56 9.91
C ASP A 15 6.55 8.85 8.72
N ASP A 16 6.53 7.51 8.70
CA ASP A 16 5.86 6.71 7.67
C ASP A 16 4.35 6.48 7.93
N ASP A 17 3.85 6.73 9.14
CA ASP A 17 2.45 6.45 9.51
C ASP A 17 1.45 7.22 8.61
N ILE A 18 1.79 8.43 8.17
CA ILE A 18 0.96 9.27 7.28
C ILE A 18 0.60 8.56 5.97
N PHE A 19 1.43 7.63 5.48
CA PHE A 19 1.14 6.87 4.27
C PHE A 19 0.07 5.80 4.50
N LEU A 20 0.03 5.20 5.70
CA LEU A 20 -1.04 4.28 6.10
C LEU A 20 -2.36 5.01 6.30
N GLU A 21 -2.32 6.19 6.93
CA GLU A 21 -3.49 7.06 7.10
C GLU A 21 -4.05 7.48 5.74
N CYS A 22 -3.19 7.89 4.81
CA CYS A 22 -3.58 8.22 3.44
C CYS A 22 -4.17 7.01 2.70
N ALA A 23 -3.55 5.82 2.82
CA ALA A 23 -4.04 4.62 2.16
C ALA A 23 -5.42 4.20 2.66
N GLU A 24 -5.64 4.32 3.98
CA GLU A 24 -6.94 4.06 4.59
C GLU A 24 -8.01 5.06 4.11
N GLU A 25 -7.74 6.37 4.20
CA GLU A 25 -8.70 7.40 3.81
C GLU A 25 -9.00 7.33 2.30
N ALA A 26 -7.97 7.06 1.48
CA ALA A 26 -8.12 6.86 0.05
C ALA A 26 -8.76 5.52 -0.32
N GLN A 27 -8.93 4.63 0.66
CA GLN A 27 -9.46 3.29 0.45
C GLN A 27 -8.62 2.50 -0.60
N ALA A 28 -7.30 2.67 -0.57
CA ALA A 28 -6.37 2.09 -1.53
C ALA A 28 -6.18 0.58 -1.33
N ASP A 29 -6.13 -0.18 -2.43
CA ASP A 29 -5.87 -1.62 -2.38
C ASP A 29 -4.37 -1.93 -2.24
N TYR A 30 -3.49 -1.02 -2.69
CA TYR A 30 -2.04 -1.21 -2.66
C TYR A 30 -1.31 0.05 -2.20
N LEU A 31 -0.33 -0.11 -1.32
CA LEU A 31 0.71 0.87 -1.03
C LEU A 31 2.03 0.35 -1.60
N VAL A 32 2.54 1.03 -2.63
CA VAL A 32 3.77 0.61 -3.31
C VAL A 32 4.96 1.36 -2.73
N THR A 33 5.92 0.64 -2.14
CA THR A 33 7.09 1.28 -1.54
C THR A 33 8.39 0.47 -1.64
N GLY A 34 9.52 1.18 -1.57
CA GLY A 34 10.87 0.59 -1.49
C GLY A 34 11.36 0.35 -0.05
N ASN A 35 10.76 0.99 0.96
CA ASN A 35 11.17 0.90 2.37
C ASN A 35 10.29 -0.07 3.18
N ARG A 36 9.89 -1.21 2.60
CA ARG A 36 8.90 -2.12 3.19
C ARG A 36 9.24 -2.66 4.57
N LYS A 37 10.51 -2.67 4.98
CA LYS A 37 10.92 -3.01 6.34
C LYS A 37 10.35 -2.09 7.42
N ASP A 38 9.96 -0.87 7.04
CA ASP A 38 9.48 0.15 7.96
C ASP A 38 7.94 0.09 8.12
N PHE A 39 7.27 -0.72 7.30
CA PHE A 39 5.82 -0.92 7.27
C PHE A 39 5.42 -2.32 7.74
N PRO A 40 4.17 -2.52 8.20
CA PRO A 40 3.59 -3.86 8.34
C PRO A 40 3.46 -4.55 6.97
N ASP A 41 3.20 -5.87 6.96
CA ASP A 41 2.97 -6.59 5.70
C ASP A 41 1.66 -6.15 5.00
N ASP A 42 0.62 -5.89 5.79
CA ASP A 42 -0.70 -5.43 5.35
C ASP A 42 -1.25 -4.37 6.30
N TRP A 43 -2.05 -3.45 5.77
CA TRP A 43 -2.78 -2.44 6.54
C TRP A 43 -4.26 -2.45 6.18
N LYS A 44 -5.09 -3.03 7.05
CA LYS A 44 -6.54 -3.22 6.83
C LYS A 44 -6.80 -3.93 5.50
N LYS A 45 -7.24 -3.20 4.47
CA LYS A 45 -7.47 -3.73 3.12
C LYS A 45 -6.35 -3.43 2.12
N THR A 46 -5.39 -2.60 2.54
CA THR A 46 -4.26 -2.16 1.74
C THR A 46 -3.13 -3.17 1.88
N ARG A 47 -2.67 -3.71 0.74
CA ARG A 47 -1.49 -4.57 0.69
C ARG A 47 -0.25 -3.74 0.47
N ILE A 48 0.80 -3.97 1.26
CA ILE A 48 2.04 -3.20 1.17
C ILE A 48 3.05 -3.99 0.34
N VAL A 49 3.41 -3.44 -0.82
CA VAL A 49 4.15 -4.16 -1.86
C VAL A 49 5.34 -3.36 -2.36
N THR A 50 6.35 -4.05 -2.85
CA THR A 50 7.39 -3.43 -3.67
C THR A 50 6.89 -3.13 -5.07
N ALA A 51 7.55 -2.20 -5.76
CA ALA A 51 7.30 -1.94 -7.17
C ALA A 51 7.40 -3.21 -8.04
N ARG A 52 8.33 -4.13 -7.71
CA ARG A 52 8.47 -5.40 -8.42
C ARG A 52 7.25 -6.30 -8.26
N GLU A 53 6.76 -6.48 -7.04
CA GLU A 53 5.56 -7.29 -6.79
C GLU A 53 4.33 -6.65 -7.40
N PHE A 54 4.19 -5.32 -7.32
CA PHE A 54 3.07 -4.60 -7.93
C PHE A 54 3.04 -4.78 -9.45
N LEU A 55 4.18 -4.69 -10.13
CA LEU A 55 4.28 -4.97 -11.56
C LEU A 55 3.92 -6.41 -11.90
N ALA A 56 4.31 -7.38 -11.05
CA ALA A 56 3.92 -8.77 -11.25
C ALA A 56 2.40 -8.98 -11.11
N ILE A 57 1.76 -8.33 -10.13
CA ILE A 57 0.30 -8.34 -9.95
C ILE A 57 -0.40 -7.77 -11.18
N ILE A 58 0.06 -6.61 -11.69
CA ILE A 58 -0.54 -6.00 -12.89
C ILE A 58 -0.36 -6.89 -14.12
N ALA A 59 0.82 -7.49 -14.30
CA ALA A 59 1.07 -8.38 -15.43
C ALA A 59 0.15 -9.62 -15.42
N ASP A 60 -0.14 -10.17 -14.24
CA ASP A 60 -1.07 -11.29 -14.07
C ASP A 60 -2.53 -10.89 -14.39
N ILE A 61 -2.94 -9.68 -13.96
CA ILE A 61 -4.24 -9.10 -14.31
C ILE A 61 -4.37 -8.89 -15.83
N GLN A 62 -3.29 -8.52 -16.52
CA GLN A 62 -3.30 -8.33 -17.98
C GLN A 62 -3.22 -9.63 -18.78
N GLY A 63 -2.71 -10.71 -18.18
CA GLY A 63 -2.61 -12.03 -18.82
C GLY A 63 -3.91 -12.84 -18.82
N SER A 64 -4.99 -12.31 -18.26
CA SER A 64 -6.29 -12.98 -18.11
C SER A 64 -7.36 -12.52 -19.11
N ASP A 65 -7.01 -11.75 -20.15
CA ASP A 65 -7.85 -11.59 -21.34
C ASP A 65 -7.80 -12.90 -22.16
N PRO A 66 -8.90 -13.69 -22.27
CA PRO A 66 -8.96 -14.74 -23.26
C PRO A 66 -9.05 -14.08 -24.65
N ALA A 67 -8.17 -14.50 -25.56
CA ALA A 67 -8.28 -14.20 -26.99
C ALA A 67 -9.62 -14.68 -27.58
#